data_AF-A0A455B0H9-F1
#
_entry.id   AF-A0A455B0H9-F1
#
_cell.length_a   1.000
_cell.length_b   1.000
_cell.length_c   1.000
_cell.angle_alpha   90.00
_cell.angle_beta   90.00
_cell.angle_gamma   90.00
#
_symmetry.space_group_name_H-M   'P 1'
#
loop_
_entity.id
_entity.type
_entity.pdbx_description
1 polymer ?
#
loop_
_entity_poly.entity_id
_entity_poly.type
_entity_poly.pdbx_seq_one_letter_code
_entity_poly.pdbx_strand_id
1 'polypeptide(L)'
;MKTSASPFFLAVGYHKPHIPFRYPKEFQKLYPLENITLAPDPQVPAGLPPVAYNPWMDIRWREDVQALNLSVPYGPIPADFQRKIRQSYFACVSYLDTQVGHLLSALDALQLAGSTVVVLTSDHGWALGEHGEWAKYSNFDVTTRVPLVFYVPGRTAPLPAAGDKLFPYLDPFDSISESVEPGRQAGDLVELLSLFPTLAGLAGLRVPPRCPIPSFHVELCREGRNLLKHFQVRDSEEDPYVRGNPRELVAYSQYPRPADCPQWNSDKPSLKDIKVMGYSIRTVDYRYTVWVGFSPREFLANFSDVHAGELYFVASDPWQDHNMYNDSQGGALPRPLTP
;
A
#
# COMPACT_ATOMS: atom_id res chain seq x y z
N MET A 1 10.98 21.08 26.26
CA MET A 1 9.91 21.73 27.05
C MET A 1 8.62 21.72 26.24
N LYS A 2 7.51 21.23 26.80
CA LYS A 2 6.16 21.43 26.23
C LYS A 2 5.74 22.87 26.54
N THR A 3 5.58 23.70 25.50
CA THR A 3 5.20 25.12 25.64
C THR A 3 3.69 25.35 25.54
N SER A 4 2.96 24.42 24.88
CA SER A 4 1.51 24.41 24.81
C SER A 4 0.92 23.39 25.78
N ALA A 5 -0.23 23.72 26.38
CA ALA A 5 -1.01 22.81 27.21
C ALA A 5 -1.85 21.81 26.37
N SER A 6 -2.16 22.16 25.11
CA SER A 6 -2.96 21.30 24.23
C SER A 6 -2.11 20.21 23.57
N PRO A 7 -2.66 18.99 23.34
CA PRO A 7 -2.01 17.97 22.52
C PRO A 7 -1.93 18.42 21.05
N PHE A 8 -1.08 17.76 20.26
CA PHE A 8 -0.96 18.01 18.82
C PHE A 8 -1.41 16.80 18.00
N PHE A 9 -1.88 17.07 16.79
CA PHE A 9 -1.96 16.10 15.69
C PHE A 9 -1.10 16.66 14.56
N LEU A 10 -0.02 15.97 14.21
CA LEU A 10 0.91 16.40 13.17
C LEU A 10 0.94 15.35 12.06
N ALA A 11 0.47 15.74 10.87
CA ALA A 11 0.59 14.93 9.66
C ALA A 11 1.79 15.42 8.83
N VAL A 12 2.77 14.55 8.60
CA VAL A 12 3.96 14.83 7.79
C VAL A 12 3.90 14.00 6.52
N GLY A 13 3.57 14.63 5.40
CA GLY A 13 3.54 13.99 4.08
C GLY A 13 4.89 14.12 3.38
N TYR A 14 5.68 13.05 3.36
CA TYR A 14 6.90 13.02 2.57
C TYR A 14 6.60 12.80 1.08
N HIS A 15 7.44 13.37 0.21
CA HIS A 15 7.25 13.27 -1.25
C HIS A 15 7.96 12.09 -1.90
N LYS A 16 9.15 11.72 -1.42
CA LYS A 16 9.88 10.57 -1.97
C LYS A 16 9.31 9.27 -1.39
N PRO A 17 9.29 8.17 -2.13
CA PRO A 17 9.97 7.91 -3.41
C PRO A 17 9.16 8.27 -4.68
N HIS A 18 8.10 9.09 -4.60
CA HIS A 18 7.37 9.49 -5.82
C HIS A 18 8.31 10.17 -6.83
N ILE A 19 8.14 9.84 -8.11
CA ILE A 19 8.87 10.41 -9.24
C ILE A 19 8.79 11.96 -9.30
N PRO A 20 9.79 12.65 -9.87
CA PRO A 20 11.09 12.12 -10.32
C PRO A 20 11.97 11.72 -9.12
N PHE A 21 12.87 10.76 -9.33
CA PHE A 21 13.80 10.30 -8.31
C PHE A 21 14.93 11.30 -8.08
N ARG A 22 14.63 12.36 -7.32
CA ARG A 22 15.57 13.42 -6.94
C ARG A 22 15.93 13.28 -5.46
N TYR A 23 17.18 12.91 -5.21
CA TYR A 23 17.75 12.64 -3.89
C TYR A 23 19.23 13.04 -3.87
N PRO A 24 19.86 13.23 -2.69
CA PRO A 24 21.29 13.50 -2.59
C PRO A 24 22.12 12.34 -3.17
N LYS A 25 23.07 12.65 -4.07
CA LYS A 25 23.75 11.64 -4.90
C LYS A 25 24.49 10.57 -4.10
N GLU A 26 24.93 10.88 -2.89
CA GLU A 26 25.59 9.96 -1.95
C GLU A 26 24.77 8.69 -1.69
N PHE A 27 23.43 8.77 -1.62
CA PHE A 27 22.57 7.61 -1.41
C PHE A 27 22.61 6.61 -2.57
N GLN A 28 23.02 7.04 -3.77
CA GLN A 28 23.24 6.13 -4.89
C GLN A 28 24.36 5.11 -4.60
N LYS A 29 25.35 5.48 -3.77
CA LYS A 29 26.49 4.62 -3.43
C LYS A 29 26.11 3.40 -2.60
N LEU A 30 24.98 3.45 -1.88
CA LEU A 30 24.44 2.32 -1.12
C LEU A 30 24.01 1.16 -2.03
N TYR A 31 23.76 1.44 -3.31
CA TYR A 31 23.13 0.53 -4.26
C TYR A 31 23.94 0.41 -5.56
N PRO A 32 25.16 -0.15 -5.55
CA PRO A 32 25.94 -0.37 -6.76
C PRO A 32 25.15 -1.24 -7.77
N LEU A 33 25.13 -0.85 -9.05
CA LEU A 33 24.28 -1.49 -10.07
C LEU A 33 24.59 -2.97 -10.28
N GLU A 34 25.83 -3.38 -9.99
CA GLU A 34 26.31 -4.75 -10.07
C GLU A 34 25.57 -5.67 -9.07
N ASN A 35 25.05 -5.10 -7.98
CA ASN A 35 24.30 -5.81 -6.94
C ASN A 35 22.77 -5.65 -7.09
N ILE A 36 22.29 -4.95 -8.12
CA ILE A 36 20.87 -4.75 -8.36
C ILE A 36 20.38 -5.77 -9.39
N THR A 37 19.44 -6.61 -8.99
CA THR A 37 18.74 -7.53 -9.91
C THR A 37 17.48 -6.87 -10.50
N LEU A 38 16.94 -7.47 -11.56
CA LEU A 38 15.59 -7.13 -12.05
C LEU A 38 14.52 -7.59 -11.05
N ALA A 39 13.25 -7.26 -11.32
CA ALA A 39 12.14 -7.95 -10.67
C ALA A 39 12.22 -9.47 -10.95
N PRO A 40 11.72 -10.33 -10.04
CA PRO A 40 11.67 -11.79 -10.25
C PRO A 40 10.91 -12.19 -11.53
N ASP A 41 9.91 -11.39 -11.89
CA ASP A 41 8.88 -11.61 -12.89
C ASP A 41 8.80 -10.42 -13.89
N PRO A 42 9.88 -10.10 -14.62
CA PRO A 42 9.96 -8.86 -15.41
C PRO A 42 9.15 -8.89 -16.72
N GLN A 43 8.44 -9.99 -17.00
CA GLN A 43 7.68 -10.21 -18.22
C GLN A 43 6.19 -9.98 -17.97
N VAL A 44 5.47 -9.53 -18.99
CA VAL A 44 4.00 -9.46 -18.93
C VAL A 44 3.44 -10.90 -18.91
N PRO A 45 2.72 -11.33 -17.86
CA PRO A 45 2.20 -12.69 -17.78
C PRO A 45 1.18 -12.96 -18.90
N ALA A 46 1.24 -14.15 -19.50
CA ALA A 46 0.33 -14.53 -20.58
C ALA A 46 -1.15 -14.56 -20.12
N GLY A 47 -1.40 -14.84 -18.84
CA GLY A 47 -2.73 -14.88 -18.24
C GLY A 47 -3.24 -13.55 -17.70
N LEU A 48 -2.47 -12.45 -17.81
CA LEU A 48 -2.89 -11.12 -17.36
C LEU A 48 -3.87 -10.52 -18.38
N PRO A 49 -5.15 -10.30 -18.03
CA PRO A 49 -6.08 -9.68 -18.97
C PRO A 49 -5.66 -8.22 -19.27
N PRO A 50 -5.74 -7.74 -20.54
CA PRO A 50 -5.30 -6.39 -20.90
C PRO A 50 -5.95 -5.27 -20.08
N VAL A 51 -7.19 -5.47 -19.61
CA VAL A 51 -7.92 -4.48 -18.79
C VAL A 51 -7.24 -4.24 -17.43
N ALA A 52 -6.53 -5.25 -16.91
CA ALA A 52 -5.79 -5.13 -15.67
C ALA A 52 -4.45 -4.39 -15.84
N TYR A 53 -3.88 -4.39 -17.05
CA TYR A 53 -2.58 -3.78 -17.33
C TYR A 53 -2.64 -2.24 -17.36
N ASN A 54 -1.66 -1.57 -16.75
CA ASN A 54 -1.51 -0.12 -16.80
C ASN A 54 -0.35 0.32 -17.70
N PRO A 55 -0.53 1.29 -18.62
CA PRO A 55 0.51 1.62 -19.61
C PRO A 55 1.66 2.52 -19.09
N TRP A 56 1.61 2.96 -17.83
CA TRP A 56 2.65 3.73 -17.13
C TRP A 56 3.13 4.97 -17.91
N MET A 57 2.18 5.69 -18.51
CA MET A 57 2.41 6.82 -19.41
C MET A 57 3.16 7.97 -18.73
N ASP A 58 2.92 8.24 -17.45
CA ASP A 58 3.53 9.35 -16.70
C ASP A 58 5.07 9.28 -16.71
N ILE A 59 5.66 8.10 -16.49
CA ILE A 59 7.13 7.99 -16.45
C ILE A 59 7.77 8.21 -17.83
N ARG A 60 7.04 7.95 -18.92
CA ARG A 60 7.55 8.04 -20.31
C ARG A 60 7.83 9.47 -20.78
N TRP A 61 7.33 10.47 -20.05
CA TRP A 61 7.47 11.88 -20.41
C TRP A 61 8.79 12.49 -19.91
N ARG A 62 9.60 11.75 -19.14
CA ARG A 62 10.92 12.20 -18.71
C ARG A 62 11.92 12.02 -19.85
N GLU A 63 12.81 12.99 -20.03
CA GLU A 63 13.74 13.06 -21.17
C GLU A 63 14.58 11.78 -21.33
N ASP A 64 15.10 11.24 -20.23
CA ASP A 64 15.90 10.02 -20.19
C ASP A 64 15.09 8.77 -20.56
N VAL A 65 13.82 8.70 -20.17
CA VAL A 65 12.91 7.61 -20.55
C VAL A 65 12.44 7.76 -22.00
N GLN A 66 12.12 8.99 -22.43
CA GLN A 66 11.67 9.29 -23.79
C GLN A 66 12.76 8.96 -24.82
N ALA A 67 14.03 9.22 -24.48
CA ALA A 67 15.18 8.89 -25.32
C ALA A 67 15.35 7.40 -25.59
N LEU A 68 14.75 6.51 -24.79
CA LEU A 68 14.78 5.06 -25.01
C LEU A 68 13.83 4.60 -26.12
N ASN A 69 12.92 5.47 -26.59
CA ASN A 69 11.95 5.18 -27.64
C ASN A 69 11.15 3.88 -27.39
N LEU A 70 10.62 3.74 -26.17
CA LEU A 70 9.92 2.55 -25.71
C LEU A 70 8.59 2.36 -26.45
N SER A 71 8.30 1.12 -26.86
CA SER A 71 6.98 0.73 -27.34
C SER A 71 5.89 0.94 -26.29
N VAL A 72 4.71 1.34 -26.75
CA VAL A 72 3.49 1.54 -25.93
C VAL A 72 2.49 0.44 -26.33
N PRO A 73 1.76 -0.18 -25.39
CA PRO A 73 1.75 0.09 -23.95
C PRO A 73 2.70 -0.79 -23.12
N TYR A 74 3.26 -1.87 -23.69
CA TYR A 74 3.90 -2.92 -22.90
C TYR A 74 5.43 -2.79 -22.69
N GLY A 75 6.09 -1.86 -23.39
CA GLY A 75 7.56 -1.83 -23.42
C GLY A 75 8.15 -3.10 -24.07
N PRO A 76 9.16 -3.77 -23.49
CA PRO A 76 9.68 -3.59 -22.13
C PRO A 76 10.68 -2.43 -22.00
N ILE A 77 10.92 -1.96 -20.77
CA ILE A 77 12.07 -1.09 -20.48
C ILE A 77 13.37 -1.92 -20.62
N PRO A 78 14.44 -1.40 -21.26
CA PRO A 78 15.72 -2.10 -21.34
C PRO A 78 16.26 -2.48 -19.96
N ALA A 79 16.79 -3.70 -19.80
CA ALA A 79 17.21 -4.25 -18.51
C ALA A 79 18.17 -3.33 -17.73
N ASP A 80 19.11 -2.68 -18.43
CA ASP A 80 20.04 -1.73 -17.81
C ASP A 80 19.33 -0.52 -17.21
N PHE A 81 18.27 -0.03 -17.87
CA PHE A 81 17.47 1.09 -17.39
C PHE A 81 16.49 0.66 -16.28
N GLN A 82 15.97 -0.56 -16.32
CA GLN A 82 15.19 -1.13 -15.21
C GLN A 82 16.01 -1.15 -13.90
N ARG A 83 17.27 -1.61 -13.96
CA ARG A 83 18.18 -1.60 -12.79
C ARG A 83 18.46 -0.18 -12.30
N LYS A 84 18.59 0.80 -13.20
CA LYS A 84 18.76 2.21 -12.83
C LYS A 84 17.51 2.78 -12.12
N ILE A 85 16.30 2.46 -12.61
CA ILE A 85 15.06 2.84 -11.93
C ILE A 85 15.03 2.27 -10.51
N ARG A 86 15.32 0.98 -10.35
CA ARG A 86 15.36 0.30 -9.04
C ARG A 86 16.40 0.91 -8.11
N GLN A 87 17.62 1.16 -8.60
CA GLN A 87 18.67 1.85 -7.85
C GLN A 87 18.18 3.21 -7.34
N SER A 88 17.58 4.03 -8.21
CA SER A 88 17.11 5.36 -7.85
C SER A 88 15.90 5.34 -6.91
N TYR A 89 15.01 4.36 -7.04
CA TYR A 89 13.92 4.14 -6.09
C TYR A 89 14.46 3.77 -4.71
N PHE A 90 15.37 2.79 -4.62
CA PHE A 90 15.98 2.37 -3.34
C PHE A 90 16.76 3.51 -2.68
N ALA A 91 17.52 4.28 -3.46
CA ALA A 91 18.22 5.46 -2.95
C ALA A 91 17.24 6.54 -2.44
N CYS A 92 16.09 6.74 -3.08
CA CYS A 92 15.03 7.61 -2.56
C CYS A 92 14.45 7.09 -1.24
N VAL A 93 14.32 5.77 -1.07
CA VAL A 93 13.83 5.16 0.17
C VAL A 93 14.83 5.33 1.30
N SER A 94 16.13 5.09 1.10
CA SER A 94 17.15 5.37 2.13
C SER A 94 17.22 6.85 2.46
N TYR A 95 17.10 7.73 1.46
CA TYR A 95 17.02 9.16 1.71
C TYR A 95 15.80 9.50 2.57
N LEU A 96 14.60 8.98 2.23
CA LEU A 96 13.39 9.14 3.03
C LEU A 96 13.60 8.65 4.47
N ASP A 97 14.23 7.49 4.64
CA ASP A 97 14.51 6.89 5.93
C ASP A 97 15.33 7.83 6.84
N THR A 98 16.36 8.50 6.31
CA THR A 98 17.09 9.52 7.09
C THR A 98 16.21 10.69 7.52
N GLN A 99 15.25 11.10 6.68
CA GLN A 99 14.32 12.18 7.03
C GLN A 99 13.33 11.77 8.12
N VAL A 100 12.90 10.50 8.10
CA VAL A 100 12.11 9.91 9.19
C VAL A 100 12.97 9.81 10.45
N GLY A 101 14.21 9.34 10.36
CA GLY A 101 15.16 9.25 11.46
C GLY A 101 15.41 10.61 12.13
N HIS A 102 15.56 11.69 11.36
CA HIS A 102 15.68 13.04 11.92
C HIS A 102 14.40 13.49 12.65
N LEU A 103 13.22 13.22 12.09
CA LEU A 103 11.95 13.56 12.73
C LEU A 103 11.75 12.81 14.06
N LEU A 104 12.00 11.49 14.07
CA LEU A 104 11.85 10.65 15.26
C LEU A 104 12.92 10.94 16.31
N SER A 105 14.17 11.18 15.90
CA SER A 105 15.25 11.58 16.81
C SER A 105 14.96 12.94 17.47
N ALA A 106 14.34 13.88 16.75
CA ALA A 106 13.88 15.13 17.34
C ALA A 106 12.73 14.91 18.34
N LEU A 107 11.79 13.99 18.04
CA LEU A 107 10.73 13.60 18.97
C LEU A 107 11.29 13.08 20.31
N ASP A 108 12.33 12.24 20.23
CA ASP A 108 13.07 11.72 21.38
C ASP A 108 13.81 12.81 22.16
N ALA A 109 14.55 13.68 21.46
CA ALA A 109 15.28 14.79 22.07
C ALA A 109 14.35 15.76 22.83
N LEU A 110 13.10 15.89 22.37
CA LEU A 110 12.05 16.67 23.02
C LEU A 110 11.32 15.91 24.14
N GLN A 111 11.71 14.66 24.41
CA GLN A 111 11.08 13.75 25.40
C GLN A 111 9.59 13.52 25.12
N LEU A 112 9.20 13.50 23.84
CA LEU A 112 7.82 13.31 23.41
C LEU A 112 7.46 11.84 23.13
N ALA A 113 8.46 10.96 22.98
CA ALA A 113 8.24 9.54 22.67
C ALA A 113 7.37 8.81 23.70
N GLY A 114 7.45 9.16 24.99
CA GLY A 114 6.59 8.57 26.03
C GLY A 114 5.11 9.00 25.99
N SER A 115 4.74 9.96 25.14
CA SER A 115 3.38 10.54 25.08
C SER A 115 2.84 10.78 23.68
N THR A 116 3.49 10.22 22.64
CA THR A 116 3.12 10.45 21.23
C THR A 116 2.88 9.11 20.54
N VAL A 117 1.69 8.92 19.97
CA VAL A 117 1.44 7.84 19.02
C VAL A 117 2.09 8.20 17.69
N VAL A 118 2.88 7.30 17.12
CA VAL A 118 3.52 7.47 15.81
C VAL A 118 2.93 6.43 14.86
N VAL A 119 2.49 6.88 13.68
CA VAL A 119 1.98 6.00 12.63
C VAL A 119 2.74 6.30 11.35
N LEU A 120 3.35 5.26 10.77
CA LEU A 120 4.03 5.32 9.48
C LEU A 120 3.24 4.48 8.47
N THR A 121 2.89 5.10 7.34
CA THR A 121 2.22 4.40 6.24
C THR A 121 2.49 5.04 4.89
N SER A 122 2.00 4.43 3.81
CA SER A 122 2.03 4.95 2.44
C SER A 122 0.60 5.06 1.91
N ASP A 123 0.36 5.93 0.93
CA ASP A 123 -0.92 6.05 0.24
C ASP A 123 -1.18 4.85 -0.70
N HIS A 124 -0.14 4.38 -1.38
CA HIS A 124 -0.15 3.17 -2.22
C HIS A 124 1.28 2.61 -2.42
N GLY A 125 1.39 1.50 -3.16
CA GLY A 125 2.66 0.89 -3.58
C GLY A 125 3.20 1.44 -4.92
N TRP A 126 4.21 0.78 -5.50
CA TRP A 126 4.81 1.14 -6.79
C TRP A 126 5.54 -0.07 -7.40
N ALA A 127 5.07 -0.57 -8.55
CA ALA A 127 5.69 -1.64 -9.31
C ALA A 127 7.04 -1.20 -9.90
N LEU A 128 8.06 -2.05 -9.72
CA LEU A 128 9.46 -1.85 -10.09
C LEU A 128 9.91 -2.89 -11.15
N GLY A 129 8.99 -3.28 -12.02
CA GLY A 129 9.20 -4.22 -13.13
C GLY A 129 8.41 -5.52 -13.00
N GLU A 130 7.82 -5.82 -11.83
CA GLU A 130 6.95 -6.99 -11.64
C GLU A 130 5.83 -6.97 -12.70
N HIS A 131 5.54 -8.12 -13.30
CA HIS A 131 4.60 -8.30 -14.41
C HIS A 131 4.85 -7.41 -15.65
N GLY A 132 6.07 -6.89 -15.83
CA GLY A 132 6.37 -5.87 -16.84
C GLY A 132 5.68 -4.53 -16.58
N GLU A 133 5.21 -4.29 -15.36
CA GLU A 133 4.49 -3.11 -14.91
C GLU A 133 5.42 -2.11 -14.20
N TRP A 134 5.02 -0.84 -14.27
CA TRP A 134 5.66 0.25 -13.56
C TRP A 134 4.60 1.16 -12.93
N ALA A 135 4.95 1.84 -11.85
CA ALA A 135 4.03 2.71 -11.11
C ALA A 135 2.90 1.96 -10.38
N LYS A 136 1.70 2.53 -10.26
CA LYS A 136 0.73 2.15 -9.20
C LYS A 136 -0.69 1.90 -9.66
N TYR A 137 -0.98 2.12 -10.94
CA TYR A 137 -2.35 2.23 -11.43
C TYR A 137 -2.97 0.85 -11.67
N SER A 138 -2.77 -0.06 -10.73
CA SER A 138 -3.07 -1.47 -10.82
C SER A 138 -3.70 -1.93 -9.51
N ASN A 139 -4.01 -3.20 -9.50
CA ASN A 139 -4.69 -3.89 -8.43
C ASN A 139 -3.70 -4.87 -7.75
N PHE A 140 -2.63 -5.32 -8.42
CA PHE A 140 -1.58 -6.21 -7.88
C PHE A 140 -1.06 -5.80 -6.50
N ASP A 141 -0.61 -6.78 -5.72
CA ASP A 141 -0.12 -6.58 -4.35
C ASP A 141 1.01 -5.52 -4.31
N VAL A 142 1.91 -5.47 -5.30
CA VAL A 142 2.99 -4.48 -5.38
C VAL A 142 2.51 -3.01 -5.47
N THR A 143 1.24 -2.80 -5.84
CA THR A 143 0.61 -1.47 -5.96
C THR A 143 -0.35 -1.14 -4.83
N THR A 144 -0.90 -2.15 -4.15
CA THR A 144 -1.93 -1.98 -3.11
C THR A 144 -1.43 -2.29 -1.69
N ARG A 145 -0.39 -3.10 -1.54
CA ARG A 145 0.24 -3.41 -0.25
C ARG A 145 1.13 -2.25 0.20
N VAL A 146 0.83 -1.69 1.36
CA VAL A 146 1.56 -0.56 1.95
C VAL A 146 2.17 -0.93 3.29
N PRO A 147 3.27 -0.27 3.72
CA PRO A 147 3.69 -0.34 5.11
C PRO A 147 2.61 0.27 6.01
N LEU A 148 2.41 -0.32 7.18
CA LEU A 148 1.54 0.24 8.21
C LEU A 148 2.11 -0.12 9.58
N VAL A 149 2.79 0.82 10.21
CA VAL A 149 3.46 0.66 11.50
C VAL A 149 2.86 1.61 12.50
N PHE A 150 2.52 1.10 13.68
CA PHE A 150 2.02 1.88 14.80
C PHE A 150 2.97 1.72 15.99
N TYR A 151 3.45 2.84 16.51
CA TYR A 151 4.05 2.93 17.83
C TYR A 151 3.06 3.61 18.78
N VAL A 152 2.80 2.93 19.90
CA VAL A 152 1.88 3.37 20.94
C VAL A 152 2.62 3.29 22.29
N PRO A 153 2.93 4.45 22.92
CA PRO A 153 3.73 4.49 24.15
C PRO A 153 3.15 3.61 25.26
N GLY A 154 3.97 2.75 25.85
CA GLY A 154 3.56 1.83 26.92
C GLY A 154 2.65 0.68 26.47
N ARG A 155 2.28 0.60 25.18
CA ARG A 155 1.48 -0.49 24.63
C ARG A 155 2.23 -1.34 23.62
N THR A 156 2.92 -0.75 22.65
CA THR A 156 3.73 -1.48 21.65
C THR A 156 5.18 -1.69 22.08
N ALA A 157 5.69 -0.82 22.94
CA ALA A 157 6.97 -0.94 23.63
C ALA A 157 6.84 -0.37 25.07
N PRO A 158 7.73 -0.75 26.01
CA PRO A 158 7.81 -0.10 27.31
C PRO A 158 7.98 1.42 27.17
N LEU A 159 7.52 2.18 28.17
CA LEU A 159 7.81 3.61 28.23
C LEU A 159 9.32 3.82 28.41
N PRO A 160 9.93 4.84 27.76
CA PRO A 160 11.35 5.13 27.94
C PRO A 160 11.63 5.57 29.38
N ALA A 161 12.73 5.09 29.97
CA ALA A 161 13.20 5.61 31.25
C ALA A 161 13.82 7.01 31.06
N ALA A 162 14.13 7.68 32.18
CA ALA A 162 14.72 9.01 32.13
C ALA A 162 16.09 8.98 31.44
N GLY A 163 16.19 9.60 30.27
CA GLY A 163 17.41 9.68 29.47
C GLY A 163 17.50 8.67 28.31
N ASP A 164 16.58 7.70 28.24
CA ASP A 164 16.54 6.72 27.15
C ASP A 164 16.10 7.37 25.83
N LYS A 165 16.60 6.83 24.72
CA LYS A 165 16.19 7.18 23.35
C LYS A 165 15.67 5.93 22.65
N LEU A 166 14.43 5.96 22.18
CA LEU A 166 13.81 4.84 21.46
C LEU A 166 14.09 4.91 19.95
N PHE A 167 14.31 6.10 19.42
CA PHE A 167 14.49 6.41 18.01
C PHE A 167 15.78 7.22 17.78
N PRO A 168 16.96 6.70 18.21
CA PRO A 168 18.22 7.33 17.82
C PRO A 168 18.34 7.35 16.29
N TYR A 169 18.89 8.44 15.74
CA TYR A 169 19.22 8.49 14.32
C TYR A 169 20.26 7.42 14.00
N LEU A 170 20.01 6.63 12.96
CA LEU A 170 20.92 5.63 12.42
C LEU A 170 21.37 6.09 11.03
N ASP A 171 22.67 6.10 10.78
CA ASP A 171 23.22 6.48 9.49
C ASP A 171 23.27 5.26 8.55
N PRO A 172 22.62 5.28 7.38
CA PRO A 172 22.67 4.15 6.44
C PRO A 172 24.06 3.92 5.83
N PHE A 173 25.00 4.85 5.98
CA PHE A 173 26.39 4.67 5.53
C PHE A 173 27.28 4.01 6.58
N ASP A 174 26.80 3.86 7.82
CA ASP A 174 27.49 3.08 8.84
C ASP A 174 27.20 1.59 8.61
N SER A 175 28.24 0.76 8.66
CA SER A 175 28.09 -0.70 8.65
C SER A 175 27.54 -1.14 10.02
N ILE A 176 26.23 -1.02 10.21
CA ILE A 176 25.56 -1.48 11.43
C ILE A 176 25.58 -3.02 11.42
N SER A 177 26.27 -3.61 12.40
CA SER A 177 26.37 -5.06 12.61
C SER A 177 25.25 -5.63 13.49
N GLU A 178 24.38 -4.78 14.04
CA GLU A 178 23.32 -5.20 14.96
C GLU A 178 22.02 -5.44 14.19
N SER A 179 21.60 -6.69 14.15
CA SER A 179 20.26 -7.07 13.71
C SER A 179 19.24 -6.47 14.67
N VAL A 180 18.43 -5.52 14.21
CA VAL A 180 17.26 -5.07 14.96
C VAL A 180 16.24 -6.21 14.94
N GLU A 181 15.89 -6.73 16.11
CA GLU A 181 14.86 -7.77 16.23
C GLU A 181 13.51 -7.24 15.72
N PRO A 182 12.76 -8.02 14.94
CA PRO A 182 11.43 -7.63 14.53
C PRO A 182 10.54 -7.32 15.75
N GLY A 183 9.88 -6.16 15.74
CA GLY A 183 8.88 -5.81 16.75
C GLY A 183 7.64 -6.70 16.66
N ARG A 184 6.58 -6.33 17.38
CA ARG A 184 5.28 -7.02 17.28
C ARG A 184 4.75 -6.97 15.85
N GLN A 185 4.31 -8.12 15.34
CA GLN A 185 3.73 -8.28 14.01
C GLN A 185 2.30 -8.80 14.12
N ALA A 186 1.45 -8.42 13.17
CA ALA A 186 0.11 -8.95 13.00
C ALA A 186 -0.04 -9.47 11.56
N GLY A 187 -0.60 -10.67 11.42
CA GLY A 187 -0.89 -11.28 10.12
C GLY A 187 -2.28 -10.93 9.56
N ASP A 188 -3.09 -10.20 10.33
CA ASP A 188 -4.42 -9.78 9.92
C ASP A 188 -4.39 -8.84 8.71
N LEU A 189 -5.40 -9.01 7.84
CA LEU A 189 -5.59 -8.16 6.67
C LEU A 189 -6.29 -6.87 7.06
N VAL A 190 -5.65 -5.74 6.82
CA VAL A 190 -6.15 -4.43 7.23
C VAL A 190 -6.15 -3.46 6.06
N GLU A 191 -6.96 -2.41 6.19
CA GLU A 191 -7.19 -1.42 5.14
C GLU A 191 -6.91 -0.01 5.67
N LEU A 192 -6.45 0.90 4.80
CA LEU A 192 -6.22 2.30 5.17
C LEU A 192 -7.51 3.02 5.63
N LEU A 193 -8.69 2.55 5.23
CA LEU A 193 -9.98 3.02 5.77
C LEU A 193 -10.10 2.84 7.29
N SER A 194 -9.32 1.93 7.87
CA SER A 194 -9.26 1.67 9.31
C SER A 194 -8.35 2.65 10.06
N LEU A 195 -7.60 3.51 9.36
CA LEU A 195 -6.69 4.47 10.00
C LEU A 195 -7.43 5.50 10.86
N PHE A 196 -8.51 6.09 10.34
CA PHE A 196 -9.29 7.10 11.07
C PHE A 196 -9.86 6.59 12.40
N PRO A 197 -10.64 5.48 12.46
CA PRO A 197 -11.15 4.97 13.73
C PRO A 197 -10.03 4.50 14.68
N THR A 198 -8.92 3.98 14.14
CA THR A 198 -7.79 3.51 14.94
C THR A 198 -7.06 4.66 15.62
N LEU A 199 -6.77 5.75 14.89
CA LEU A 199 -6.15 6.95 15.48
C LEU A 199 -7.04 7.58 16.54
N ALA A 200 -8.35 7.71 16.29
CA ALA A 200 -9.29 8.23 17.27
C ALA A 200 -9.28 7.39 18.57
N GLY A 201 -9.32 6.07 18.45
CA GLY A 201 -9.28 5.16 19.59
C GLY A 201 -7.94 5.19 20.34
N LEU A 202 -6.81 5.19 19.63
CA LEU A 202 -5.48 5.24 20.24
C LEU A 202 -5.20 6.57 20.95
N ALA A 203 -5.79 7.68 20.46
CA ALA A 203 -5.72 8.99 21.09
C ALA A 203 -6.67 9.15 22.30
N GLY A 204 -7.45 8.10 22.65
CA GLY A 204 -8.43 8.15 23.74
C GLY A 204 -9.68 8.99 23.42
N LEU A 205 -9.92 9.30 22.14
CA LEU A 205 -11.12 10.00 21.69
C LEU A 205 -12.26 9.00 21.46
N ARG A 206 -13.49 9.51 21.36
CA ARG A 206 -14.64 8.71 20.96
C ARG A 206 -14.45 8.22 19.52
N VAL A 207 -14.42 6.90 19.34
CA VAL A 207 -14.36 6.28 18.01
C VAL A 207 -15.67 6.57 17.26
N PRO A 208 -15.63 7.08 16.01
CA PRO A 208 -16.84 7.30 15.22
C PRO A 208 -17.68 6.02 15.03
N PRO A 209 -19.01 6.12 14.95
CA PRO A 209 -19.89 4.97 14.74
C PRO A 209 -19.69 4.38 13.33
N ARG A 210 -20.07 3.11 13.13
CA ARG A 210 -20.05 2.48 11.80
C ARG A 210 -21.04 3.21 10.88
N CYS A 211 -20.61 3.51 9.65
CA CYS A 211 -21.49 4.14 8.66
C CYS A 211 -22.66 3.22 8.27
N PRO A 212 -23.88 3.76 8.06
CA PRO A 212 -24.94 3.06 7.32
C PRO A 212 -24.56 2.95 5.83
N ILE A 213 -25.31 2.15 5.07
CA ILE A 213 -25.09 1.99 3.62
C ILE A 213 -26.35 2.48 2.88
N PRO A 214 -26.29 3.56 2.07
CA PRO A 214 -25.15 4.48 1.87
C PRO A 214 -25.03 5.52 3.02
N SER A 215 -23.89 6.23 3.07
CA SER A 215 -23.58 7.20 4.12
C SER A 215 -23.35 8.65 3.64
N PHE A 216 -23.72 9.00 2.41
CA PHE A 216 -23.53 10.38 1.88
C PHE A 216 -24.17 11.48 2.75
N HIS A 217 -25.20 11.14 3.52
CA HIS A 217 -25.93 12.05 4.40
C HIS A 217 -25.37 12.11 5.84
N VAL A 218 -24.30 11.34 6.14
CA VAL A 218 -23.72 11.22 7.48
C VAL A 218 -22.37 11.94 7.52
N GLU A 219 -22.24 12.95 8.36
CA GLU A 219 -21.01 13.75 8.45
C GLU A 219 -19.86 13.04 9.18
N LEU A 220 -20.16 12.26 10.22
CA LEU A 220 -19.15 11.61 11.06
C LEU A 220 -19.50 10.14 11.32
N CYS A 221 -18.90 9.25 10.53
CA CYS A 221 -18.92 7.82 10.73
C CYS A 221 -17.63 7.19 10.16
N ARG A 222 -17.45 5.87 10.33
CA ARG A 222 -16.32 5.13 9.78
C ARG A 222 -16.76 3.88 9.02
N GLU A 223 -16.12 3.62 7.88
CA GLU A 223 -16.32 2.38 7.12
C GLU A 223 -15.32 1.29 7.47
N GLY A 224 -14.08 1.67 7.80
CA GLY A 224 -13.08 0.75 8.33
C GLY A 224 -13.42 0.22 9.73
N ARG A 225 -12.80 -0.89 10.10
CA ARG A 225 -12.82 -1.39 11.49
C ARG A 225 -11.82 -0.62 12.35
N ASN A 226 -12.00 -0.66 13.66
CA ASN A 226 -10.99 -0.13 14.59
C ASN A 226 -9.96 -1.24 14.88
N LEU A 227 -8.67 -0.95 14.72
CA LEU A 227 -7.59 -1.92 14.95
C LEU A 227 -7.11 -1.97 16.41
N LEU A 228 -7.75 -1.23 17.33
CA LEU A 228 -7.32 -1.13 18.73
C LEU A 228 -7.16 -2.49 19.43
N LYS A 229 -7.93 -3.52 19.01
CA LYS A 229 -7.85 -4.90 19.49
C LYS A 229 -6.44 -5.50 19.35
N HIS A 230 -5.70 -5.12 18.30
CA HIS A 230 -4.34 -5.63 18.05
C HIS A 230 -3.27 -5.03 18.98
N PHE A 231 -3.62 -4.06 19.82
CA PHE A 231 -2.68 -3.35 20.70
C PHE A 231 -2.89 -3.66 22.20
N GLN A 232 -3.87 -4.50 22.55
CA GLN A 232 -4.21 -4.79 23.95
C GLN A 232 -3.34 -5.91 24.52
N VAL A 233 -3.08 -5.85 25.84
CA VAL A 233 -2.30 -6.85 26.60
C VAL A 233 -3.22 -7.87 27.29
N ARG A 234 -4.53 -7.57 27.41
CA ARG A 234 -5.56 -8.47 27.94
C ARG A 234 -6.92 -8.20 27.29
N ASP A 235 -7.70 -9.27 27.13
CA ASP A 235 -9.04 -9.34 26.55
C ASP A 235 -9.96 -8.22 27.04
N SER A 236 -10.28 -7.26 26.17
CA SER A 236 -11.48 -6.43 26.32
C SER A 236 -12.54 -6.93 25.35
N GLU A 237 -13.79 -6.99 25.82
CA GLU A 237 -14.99 -7.45 25.11
C GLU A 237 -14.91 -7.23 23.60
N GLU A 238 -14.82 -8.35 22.87
CA GLU A 238 -15.02 -8.37 21.42
C GLU A 238 -16.36 -7.69 21.12
N ASP A 239 -16.35 -6.71 20.21
CA ASP A 239 -17.59 -6.15 19.68
C ASP A 239 -18.45 -7.33 19.14
N PRO A 240 -19.66 -7.58 19.67
CA PRO A 240 -20.43 -8.77 19.34
C PRO A 240 -20.78 -8.90 17.84
N TYR A 241 -20.62 -7.83 17.06
CA TYR A 241 -20.76 -7.82 15.60
C TYR A 241 -19.55 -8.37 14.82
N VAL A 242 -18.43 -8.67 15.49
CA VAL A 242 -17.11 -8.99 14.91
C VAL A 242 -16.89 -10.49 14.70
N ARG A 243 -17.61 -11.36 15.42
CA ARG A 243 -17.33 -12.79 15.39
C ARG A 243 -17.75 -13.42 14.06
N GLY A 244 -16.77 -13.83 13.26
CA GLY A 244 -16.99 -14.58 12.02
C GLY A 244 -17.49 -13.74 10.83
N ASN A 245 -17.31 -12.41 10.85
CA ASN A 245 -17.64 -11.60 9.67
C ASN A 245 -16.59 -11.85 8.56
N PRO A 246 -16.99 -12.41 7.40
CA PRO A 246 -16.06 -12.71 6.31
C PRO A 246 -15.28 -11.49 5.82
N ARG A 247 -15.84 -10.28 5.96
CA ARG A 247 -15.21 -9.04 5.51
C ARG A 247 -13.97 -8.66 6.33
N GLU A 248 -13.81 -9.21 7.53
CA GLU A 248 -12.62 -8.99 8.35
C GLU A 248 -11.39 -9.77 7.89
N LEU A 249 -11.60 -10.77 7.03
CA LEU A 249 -10.56 -11.58 6.41
C LEU A 249 -10.14 -11.02 5.03
N VAL A 250 -10.63 -9.82 4.68
CA VAL A 250 -10.46 -9.21 3.37
C VAL A 250 -9.87 -7.82 3.50
N ALA A 251 -8.89 -7.50 2.66
CA ALA A 251 -8.56 -6.14 2.30
C ALA A 251 -9.09 -5.85 0.89
N TYR A 252 -9.88 -4.78 0.73
CA TYR A 252 -10.47 -4.41 -0.55
C TYR A 252 -9.57 -3.43 -1.30
N SER A 253 -9.55 -3.54 -2.61
CA SER A 253 -8.92 -2.57 -3.51
C SER A 253 -9.74 -2.47 -4.78
N GLN A 254 -9.66 -1.34 -5.47
CA GLN A 254 -10.31 -1.18 -6.75
C GLN A 254 -9.57 -0.19 -7.65
N TYR A 255 -9.69 -0.38 -8.96
CA TYR A 255 -9.12 0.55 -9.94
C TYR A 255 -10.01 0.72 -11.17
N PRO A 256 -10.25 1.94 -11.67
CA PRO A 256 -11.06 2.17 -12.86
C PRO A 256 -10.28 2.05 -14.16
N ARG A 257 -10.97 1.67 -15.25
CA ARG A 257 -10.45 1.67 -16.61
C ARG A 257 -11.42 2.32 -17.60
N PRO A 258 -10.91 3.01 -18.64
CA PRO A 258 -11.74 3.61 -19.68
C PRO A 258 -12.13 2.64 -20.81
N ALA A 259 -11.42 1.52 -20.93
CA ALA A 259 -11.59 0.48 -21.94
C ALA A 259 -10.88 -0.82 -21.50
N ASP A 260 -11.14 -1.91 -22.21
CA ASP A 260 -10.47 -3.21 -21.98
C ASP A 260 -9.02 -3.24 -22.44
N CYS A 261 -8.68 -2.54 -23.51
CA CYS A 261 -7.31 -2.45 -24.00
C CYS A 261 -6.61 -1.23 -23.39
N PRO A 262 -5.33 -1.34 -22.97
CA PRO A 262 -4.57 -0.20 -22.49
C PRO A 262 -4.48 0.92 -23.53
N GLN A 263 -4.78 2.13 -23.10
CA GLN A 263 -4.78 3.36 -23.91
C GLN A 263 -4.25 4.55 -23.09
N TRP A 264 -4.08 5.70 -23.74
CA TRP A 264 -3.40 6.89 -23.19
C TRP A 264 -3.88 7.36 -21.80
N ASN A 265 -5.15 7.15 -21.44
CA ASN A 265 -5.73 7.50 -20.13
C ASN A 265 -6.06 6.29 -19.24
N SER A 266 -5.57 5.08 -19.54
CA SER A 266 -5.84 3.88 -18.73
C SER A 266 -5.22 3.93 -17.34
N ASP A 267 -4.10 4.65 -17.20
CA ASP A 267 -3.50 4.92 -15.90
C ASP A 267 -4.40 5.78 -15.03
N LYS A 268 -5.02 6.84 -15.58
CA LYS A 268 -5.79 7.83 -14.81
C LYS A 268 -7.02 8.29 -15.59
N PRO A 269 -8.05 7.42 -15.75
CA PRO A 269 -9.25 7.82 -16.46
C PRO A 269 -9.97 8.92 -15.67
N SER A 270 -10.47 9.95 -16.38
CA SER A 270 -11.37 10.91 -15.75
C SER A 270 -12.71 10.23 -15.45
N LEU A 271 -13.44 10.68 -14.43
CA LEU A 271 -14.72 10.06 -14.02
C LEU A 271 -15.67 9.77 -15.20
N LYS A 272 -15.85 10.75 -16.10
CA LYS A 272 -16.72 10.64 -17.28
C LYS A 272 -16.27 9.59 -18.32
N ASP A 273 -15.00 9.19 -18.29
CA ASP A 273 -14.40 8.26 -19.24
C ASP A 273 -14.35 6.82 -18.69
N ILE A 274 -14.65 6.61 -17.40
CA ILE A 274 -14.65 5.28 -16.78
C ILE A 274 -15.77 4.45 -17.39
N LYS A 275 -15.44 3.23 -17.81
CA LYS A 275 -16.41 2.24 -18.30
C LYS A 275 -16.33 0.91 -17.57
N VAL A 276 -15.17 0.62 -16.98
CA VAL A 276 -14.90 -0.62 -16.26
C VAL A 276 -14.34 -0.28 -14.88
N MET A 277 -14.73 -1.03 -13.87
CA MET A 277 -14.17 -0.98 -12.52
C MET A 277 -13.65 -2.36 -12.14
N GLY A 278 -12.37 -2.46 -11.82
CA GLY A 278 -11.77 -3.69 -11.28
C GLY A 278 -11.93 -3.70 -9.77
N TYR A 279 -12.80 -4.55 -9.23
CA TYR A 279 -12.95 -4.76 -7.80
C TYR A 279 -12.16 -5.98 -7.35
N SER A 280 -11.34 -5.81 -6.31
CA SER A 280 -10.49 -6.86 -5.78
C SER A 280 -10.73 -7.16 -4.31
N ILE A 281 -10.68 -8.45 -4.01
CA ILE A 281 -10.65 -9.04 -2.68
C ILE A 281 -9.27 -9.66 -2.48
N ARG A 282 -8.56 -9.22 -1.44
CA ARG A 282 -7.33 -9.88 -0.96
C ARG A 282 -7.62 -10.57 0.36
N THR A 283 -7.53 -11.90 0.38
CA THR A 283 -7.55 -12.76 1.59
C THR A 283 -6.14 -13.25 1.89
N VAL A 284 -5.89 -13.89 3.03
CA VAL A 284 -4.57 -14.48 3.33
C VAL A 284 -4.15 -15.53 2.30
N ASP A 285 -5.12 -16.17 1.65
CA ASP A 285 -4.91 -17.30 0.75
C ASP A 285 -4.82 -16.90 -0.71
N TYR A 286 -5.53 -15.85 -1.13
CA TYR A 286 -5.62 -15.47 -2.53
C TYR A 286 -5.98 -14.00 -2.76
N ARG A 287 -5.72 -13.54 -3.98
CA ARG A 287 -6.24 -12.31 -4.55
C ARG A 287 -7.23 -12.68 -5.65
N TYR A 288 -8.44 -12.15 -5.58
CA TYR A 288 -9.50 -12.35 -6.57
C TYR A 288 -9.98 -11.00 -7.07
N THR A 289 -9.94 -10.75 -8.38
CA THR A 289 -10.41 -9.51 -9.01
C THR A 289 -11.39 -9.79 -10.12
N VAL A 290 -12.44 -8.99 -10.23
CA VAL A 290 -13.33 -8.95 -11.38
C VAL A 290 -13.39 -7.55 -11.95
N TRP A 291 -13.22 -7.44 -13.26
CA TRP A 291 -13.34 -6.22 -14.03
C TRP A 291 -14.75 -6.17 -14.61
N VAL A 292 -15.58 -5.26 -14.09
CA VAL A 292 -17.01 -5.22 -14.41
C VAL A 292 -17.41 -3.89 -15.03
N GLY A 293 -18.47 -3.90 -15.85
CA GLY A 293 -19.06 -2.70 -16.40
C GLY A 293 -19.44 -1.71 -15.30
N PHE A 294 -19.13 -0.42 -15.49
CA PHE A 294 -19.38 0.64 -14.52
C PHE A 294 -20.02 1.87 -15.19
N SER A 295 -21.13 2.34 -14.63
CA SER A 295 -21.80 3.57 -15.04
C SER A 295 -21.32 4.74 -14.17
N PRO A 296 -20.48 5.66 -14.69
CA PRO A 296 -20.01 6.81 -13.92
C PRO A 296 -21.08 7.89 -13.69
N ARG A 297 -22.22 7.81 -14.39
CA ARG A 297 -23.35 8.72 -14.17
C ARG A 297 -24.18 8.33 -12.96
N GLU A 298 -24.35 7.02 -12.76
CA GLU A 298 -25.18 6.45 -11.69
C GLU A 298 -24.35 5.90 -10.53
N PHE A 299 -23.02 5.83 -10.69
CA PHE A 299 -22.09 5.16 -9.76
C PHE A 299 -22.47 3.70 -9.52
N LEU A 300 -22.92 3.01 -10.58
CA LEU A 300 -23.42 1.64 -10.52
C LEU A 300 -22.46 0.67 -11.23
N ALA A 301 -22.02 -0.36 -10.51
CA ALA A 301 -21.28 -1.49 -11.06
C ALA A 301 -22.23 -2.63 -11.45
N ASN A 302 -22.04 -3.19 -12.65
CA ASN A 302 -22.83 -4.31 -13.16
C ASN A 302 -22.05 -5.62 -13.03
N PHE A 303 -22.22 -6.34 -11.92
CA PHE A 303 -21.53 -7.61 -11.68
C PHE A 303 -21.98 -8.77 -12.58
N SER A 304 -23.00 -8.58 -13.43
CA SER A 304 -23.35 -9.52 -14.49
C SER A 304 -22.62 -9.24 -15.82
N ASP A 305 -21.98 -8.08 -15.94
CA ASP A 305 -21.19 -7.65 -17.09
C ASP A 305 -19.70 -7.75 -16.74
N VAL A 306 -19.18 -8.97 -16.68
CA VAL A 306 -17.78 -9.26 -16.34
C VAL A 306 -16.95 -9.27 -17.61
N HIS A 307 -16.01 -8.34 -17.71
CA HIS A 307 -15.08 -8.19 -18.83
C HIS A 307 -13.89 -9.17 -18.72
N ALA A 308 -13.37 -9.33 -17.50
CA ALA A 308 -12.27 -10.24 -17.20
C ALA A 308 -12.22 -10.55 -15.70
N GLY A 309 -11.48 -11.60 -15.33
CA GLY A 309 -11.22 -11.94 -13.94
C GLY A 309 -9.78 -12.39 -13.71
N GLU A 310 -9.36 -12.26 -12.45
CA GLU A 310 -8.03 -12.63 -11.97
C GLU A 310 -8.14 -13.42 -10.67
N LEU A 311 -7.39 -14.51 -10.56
CA LEU A 311 -7.27 -15.29 -9.33
C LEU A 311 -5.83 -15.76 -9.15
N TYR A 312 -5.19 -15.28 -8.08
CA TYR A 312 -3.81 -15.61 -7.72
C TYR A 312 -3.76 -16.18 -6.29
N PHE A 313 -3.16 -17.36 -6.11
CA PHE A 313 -3.05 -18.01 -4.82
C PHE A 313 -1.71 -17.69 -4.15
N VAL A 314 -1.75 -17.15 -2.92
CA VAL A 314 -0.56 -16.67 -2.20
C VAL A 314 0.46 -17.79 -1.94
N ALA A 315 0.00 -19.00 -1.61
CA ALA A 315 0.88 -20.10 -1.25
C ALA A 315 1.66 -20.69 -2.43
N SER A 316 1.04 -20.77 -3.62
CA SER A 316 1.64 -21.37 -4.81
C SER A 316 2.18 -20.34 -5.81
N ASP A 317 1.64 -19.13 -5.79
CA ASP A 317 1.94 -18.05 -6.73
C ASP A 317 2.05 -16.71 -5.99
N PRO A 318 3.06 -16.55 -5.10
CA PRO A 318 3.22 -15.34 -4.28
C PRO A 318 3.55 -14.09 -5.12
N TRP A 319 4.08 -14.28 -6.33
CA TRP A 319 4.40 -13.20 -7.25
C TRP A 319 3.20 -12.76 -8.09
N GLN A 320 2.16 -13.60 -8.20
CA GLN A 320 0.93 -13.33 -8.96
C GLN A 320 1.09 -13.45 -10.49
N ASP A 321 1.93 -14.41 -10.91
CA ASP A 321 2.28 -14.65 -12.32
C ASP A 321 1.27 -15.56 -13.06
N HIS A 322 0.52 -16.39 -12.31
CA HIS A 322 -0.30 -17.46 -12.87
C HIS A 322 -1.77 -17.24 -12.55
N ASN A 323 -2.48 -16.57 -13.46
CA ASN A 323 -3.91 -16.32 -13.31
C ASN A 323 -4.73 -17.62 -13.46
N MET A 324 -5.37 -18.05 -12.37
CA MET A 324 -6.19 -19.26 -12.29
C MET A 324 -7.69 -19.01 -12.47
N TYR A 325 -8.11 -17.80 -12.86
CA TYR A 325 -9.52 -17.42 -12.89
C TYR A 325 -10.37 -18.34 -13.77
N ASN A 326 -9.90 -18.62 -15.00
CA ASN A 326 -10.63 -19.46 -15.96
C ASN A 326 -10.65 -20.95 -15.59
N ASP A 327 -9.69 -21.40 -14.77
CA ASP A 327 -9.61 -22.79 -14.30
C ASP A 327 -10.47 -23.03 -13.05
N SER A 328 -10.84 -21.96 -12.34
CA SER A 328 -11.81 -22.01 -11.24
C SER A 328 -13.23 -22.23 -11.79
N GLN A 329 -14.04 -23.08 -11.13
CA GLN A 329 -15.38 -23.46 -11.63
C GLN A 329 -16.31 -22.24 -11.84
N GLY A 330 -16.29 -21.66 -13.04
CA GLY A 330 -17.16 -20.56 -13.45
C GLY A 330 -16.91 -19.23 -12.71
N GLY A 331 -15.69 -18.97 -12.23
CA GLY A 331 -15.38 -17.72 -11.50
C GLY A 331 -15.95 -17.65 -10.08
N ALA A 332 -16.41 -18.76 -9.50
CA ALA A 332 -16.80 -18.79 -8.09
C ALA A 332 -15.59 -18.56 -7.16
N LEU A 333 -15.81 -17.95 -5.99
CA LEU A 333 -14.76 -17.81 -4.99
C LEU A 333 -14.23 -19.20 -4.59
N PRO A 334 -12.89 -19.42 -4.52
CA PRO A 334 -12.29 -20.74 -4.30
C PRO A 334 -12.77 -21.47 -3.04
N ARG A 335 -13.19 -20.71 -2.03
CA ARG A 335 -13.94 -21.17 -0.84
C ARG A 335 -14.91 -20.07 -0.40
N PRO A 336 -16.10 -20.40 0.11
CA PRO A 336 -16.96 -19.41 0.75
C PRO A 336 -16.18 -18.73 1.88
N LEU A 337 -16.26 -17.40 1.97
CA LEU A 337 -15.66 -16.66 3.09
C LEU A 337 -16.41 -16.92 4.41
N THR A 338 -17.55 -17.62 4.36
CA THR A 338 -18.33 -18.05 5.52
C THR A 338 -17.85 -19.41 6.03
N PRO A 339 -17.74 -19.59 7.37
CA PRO A 339 -17.39 -20.87 7.98
C PRO A 339 -18.42 -21.99 7.71
#